data_AF-A0A5D2G694-F1
#
_entry.id   AF-A0A5D2G694-F1
#
_cell.length_a   1.000
_cell.length_b   1.000
_cell.length_c   1.000
_cell.angle_alpha   90.00
_cell.angle_beta   90.00
_cell.angle_gamma   90.00
#
_symmetry.space_group_name_H-M   'P 1'
#
loop_
_entity.id
_entity.type
_entity.pdbx_description
1 polymer ?
#
loop_
_entity_poly.entity_id
_entity_poly.type
_entity_poly.pdbx_seq_one_letter_code
_entity_poly.pdbx_strand_id
1 'polypeptide(L)'
;MSTKSFSIHWNLKSQFPNTCFLPFARRCSLNAFPLSFFHCPRIHSPKPYLPQPPLVQSNPFNQTPHDLTQARESISEYLQELGLSLEDSISMSSNSPKYMQMLVDAVKELEEWNAWNNSNGEGDSLGFKEMIIFMAKEKGDNGKVAFLESVGLPLSSAMSVARYLSSESLPGIIRKVKYMKENIFSVSDDKGGLSGKNARRMMMHLSISSDEDVQQTLSFFEKIEARRGGLEMLGLVDATFRFLLESFPRLLLLPVVSHLEPMVEFLENIGVPRRSMGNVFLLFPPILFYKIQGIKSKFSTFEKVGAAYKDIGKMLLKYPWIFSTSIQENYEQILLFFEEEKIPKTSVDRAIRSWPHLLGCSTSKLKLMVDQFGELGIRNKKFGRVIAKSPQLLLKKPQEFLQVVLFFEGLGLDQETVGKLVSRCPEVFAANIDTTLKKKVEFLAEFGISNDHLPRVIKKYPEVLVSDVNKTLLPWINYLMEMGLSRRQIALMIHRFPPLLGYSIEEVLKPKLNFPLNTIGKPAKDVVGYPRYFSYSLEKKIKPRFWVLKGRNIECSLEVMLGKNDEEFAAEFMGVGRMLVSPSATFQ
;
A
#
# COMPACT_ATOMS: atom_id res chain seq x y z
N MET A 1 -45.65 17.62 -36.09
CA MET A 1 -46.79 17.40 -35.19
C MET A 1 -46.58 16.06 -34.46
N SER A 2 -46.66 16.10 -33.12
CA SER A 2 -46.73 15.01 -32.12
C SER A 2 -45.63 13.92 -32.14
N THR A 3 -44.54 14.00 -31.36
CA THR A 3 -44.38 13.62 -29.93
C THR A 3 -45.13 12.38 -29.44
N LYS A 4 -44.38 11.35 -29.02
CA LYS A 4 -44.64 10.58 -27.79
C LYS A 4 -43.30 10.27 -27.10
N SER A 5 -43.13 10.90 -25.94
CA SER A 5 -42.07 10.69 -24.96
C SER A 5 -42.49 9.53 -24.05
N PHE A 6 -41.58 8.59 -23.77
CA PHE A 6 -41.70 7.65 -22.65
C PHE A 6 -40.69 8.08 -21.58
N SER A 7 -41.20 8.74 -20.54
CA SER A 7 -40.47 9.03 -19.31
C SER A 7 -40.41 7.77 -18.44
N ILE A 8 -39.20 7.29 -18.12
CA ILE A 8 -38.98 6.28 -17.07
C ILE A 8 -38.59 7.04 -15.79
N HIS A 9 -39.52 7.09 -14.83
CA HIS A 9 -39.26 7.54 -13.47
C HIS A 9 -38.50 6.45 -12.71
N TRP A 10 -37.29 6.77 -12.22
CA TRP A 10 -36.58 5.95 -11.25
C TRP A 10 -37.08 6.30 -9.84
N ASN A 11 -37.88 5.40 -9.27
CA ASN A 11 -38.32 5.47 -7.87
C ASN A 11 -37.45 4.50 -7.05
N LEU A 12 -36.47 5.04 -6.32
CA LEU A 12 -35.57 4.29 -5.45
C LEU A 12 -36.20 4.14 -4.06
N LYS A 13 -37.13 3.19 -3.89
CA LYS A 13 -37.53 2.64 -2.59
C LYS A 13 -38.08 1.22 -2.74
N SER A 14 -37.43 0.30 -2.00
CA SER A 14 -37.87 -1.04 -1.56
C SER A 14 -38.29 -2.08 -2.61
N GLN A 15 -37.49 -3.15 -2.74
CA GLN A 15 -37.91 -4.55 -2.51
C GLN A 15 -36.77 -5.48 -2.96
N PHE A 16 -36.21 -6.30 -2.06
CA PHE A 16 -36.00 -7.74 -2.26
C PHE A 16 -35.94 -8.44 -0.88
N PRO A 17 -36.49 -9.66 -0.77
CA PRO A 17 -36.87 -10.27 0.51
C PRO A 17 -35.77 -11.08 1.19
N ASN A 18 -35.91 -11.23 2.50
CA ASN A 18 -35.23 -12.23 3.33
C ASN A 18 -35.46 -13.64 2.76
N THR A 19 -34.39 -14.42 2.54
CA THR A 19 -34.39 -15.88 2.77
C THR A 19 -32.97 -16.39 2.98
N CYS A 20 -32.77 -17.12 4.07
CA CYS A 20 -31.62 -17.98 4.36
C CYS A 20 -31.51 -19.11 3.33
N PHE A 21 -30.29 -19.57 2.99
CA PHE A 21 -29.91 -20.99 2.93
C PHE A 21 -28.40 -21.17 2.66
N LEU A 22 -27.87 -22.29 3.18
CA LEU A 22 -26.49 -22.76 3.39
C LEU A 22 -25.62 -22.99 2.11
N PRO A 23 -24.30 -23.19 2.25
CA PRO A 23 -23.34 -23.20 1.13
C PRO A 23 -23.19 -24.58 0.49
N PHE A 24 -23.13 -24.61 -0.86
CA PHE A 24 -22.79 -25.80 -1.64
C PHE A 24 -21.37 -25.68 -2.21
N ALA A 25 -20.57 -26.70 -1.90
CA ALA A 25 -19.26 -26.97 -2.49
C ALA A 25 -19.37 -27.28 -3.99
N ARG A 26 -18.38 -26.87 -4.78
CA ARG A 26 -18.16 -27.38 -6.14
C ARG A 26 -16.78 -28.01 -6.27
N ARG A 27 -16.79 -29.32 -6.50
CA ARG A 27 -15.74 -30.10 -7.17
C ARG A 27 -15.69 -29.69 -8.64
N CYS A 28 -14.50 -29.60 -9.22
CA CYS A 28 -14.29 -29.73 -10.66
C CYS A 28 -13.52 -31.03 -10.94
N SER A 29 -14.07 -31.80 -11.88
CA SER A 29 -13.58 -33.08 -12.39
C SER A 29 -12.47 -32.88 -13.43
N LEU A 30 -11.41 -33.70 -13.35
CA LEU A 30 -10.44 -33.91 -14.42
C LEU A 30 -10.73 -35.25 -15.11
N ASN A 31 -10.69 -35.24 -16.44
CA ASN A 31 -10.87 -36.39 -17.32
C ASN A 31 -9.55 -37.22 -17.45
N ALA A 32 -9.69 -38.53 -17.23
CA ALA A 32 -9.03 -39.75 -17.77
C ALA A 32 -8.20 -39.62 -19.09
N PHE A 33 -7.22 -40.46 -19.49
CA PHE A 33 -6.48 -41.71 -19.11
C PHE A 33 -5.35 -41.92 -20.20
N PRO A 34 -4.52 -43.02 -20.35
CA PRO A 34 -4.33 -44.31 -19.61
C PRO A 34 -2.84 -44.66 -19.22
N LEU A 35 -2.57 -45.28 -18.06
CA LEU A 35 -2.34 -46.72 -17.69
C LEU A 35 -0.99 -47.37 -18.05
N SER A 36 -0.27 -47.85 -17.01
CA SER A 36 0.18 -49.26 -16.90
C SER A 36 0.63 -49.67 -15.47
N PHE A 37 -0.19 -50.54 -14.84
CA PHE A 37 0.04 -51.72 -13.97
C PHE A 37 1.34 -51.89 -13.13
N PHE A 38 1.33 -52.28 -11.84
CA PHE A 38 0.95 -53.58 -11.24
C PHE A 38 0.26 -53.40 -9.85
N HIS A 39 -0.95 -53.94 -9.60
CA HIS A 39 -1.32 -55.24 -9.01
C HIS A 39 -0.98 -55.48 -7.51
N CYS A 40 -2.00 -55.42 -6.64
CA CYS A 40 -2.23 -56.38 -5.54
C CYS A 40 -3.71 -56.32 -5.04
N PRO A 41 -4.31 -57.42 -4.55
CA PRO A 41 -5.77 -57.66 -4.60
C PRO A 41 -6.57 -57.31 -3.33
N ARG A 42 -7.90 -57.24 -3.53
CA ARG A 42 -9.00 -56.94 -2.60
C ARG A 42 -9.12 -57.94 -1.44
N ILE A 43 -9.47 -57.45 -0.25
CA ILE A 43 -10.34 -58.16 0.71
C ILE A 43 -11.37 -57.19 1.32
N HIS A 44 -12.55 -57.76 1.58
CA HIS A 44 -13.86 -57.21 1.90
C HIS A 44 -13.98 -56.25 3.11
N SER A 45 -14.90 -55.30 2.98
CA SER A 45 -15.47 -54.49 4.06
C SER A 45 -16.38 -55.30 4.99
N PRO A 46 -16.35 -55.01 6.30
CA PRO A 46 -17.59 -54.91 7.08
C PRO A 46 -17.75 -53.57 7.81
N LYS A 47 -19.02 -53.35 8.19
CA LYS A 47 -19.71 -52.18 8.76
C LYS A 47 -19.11 -51.57 10.05
N PRO A 48 -19.54 -50.34 10.43
CA PRO A 48 -18.84 -49.48 11.39
C PRO A 48 -19.04 -49.93 12.84
N TYR A 49 -17.93 -50.09 13.57
CA TYR A 49 -17.92 -50.16 15.02
C TYR A 49 -17.97 -48.74 15.59
N LEU A 50 -19.00 -48.47 16.39
CA LEU A 50 -18.98 -47.40 17.39
C LEU A 50 -17.73 -47.57 18.26
N PRO A 51 -16.91 -46.53 18.50
CA PRO A 51 -15.88 -46.63 19.51
C PRO A 51 -16.54 -46.77 20.88
N GLN A 52 -16.35 -47.91 21.52
CA GLN A 52 -16.48 -48.00 22.97
C GLN A 52 -15.49 -47.01 23.60
N PRO A 53 -15.84 -46.37 24.74
CA PRO A 53 -14.90 -45.51 25.44
C PRO A 53 -13.65 -46.34 25.79
N PRO A 54 -12.42 -45.83 25.56
CA PRO A 54 -11.24 -46.54 25.99
C PRO A 54 -11.34 -46.79 27.49
N LEU A 55 -11.24 -48.06 27.86
CA LEU A 55 -10.95 -48.50 29.22
C LEU A 55 -9.78 -47.69 29.74
N VAL A 56 -9.98 -47.11 30.92
CA VAL A 56 -8.98 -46.41 31.72
C VAL A 56 -7.78 -47.36 31.89
N GLN A 57 -6.77 -47.18 31.04
CA GLN A 57 -5.41 -47.59 31.35
C GLN A 57 -4.79 -46.46 32.15
N SER A 58 -4.41 -46.81 33.36
CA SER A 58 -3.82 -45.98 34.41
C SER A 58 -2.71 -45.05 33.91
N ASN A 59 -2.91 -43.75 34.19
CA ASN A 59 -1.96 -42.64 34.32
C ASN A 59 -0.53 -42.79 33.74
N PRO A 60 -0.12 -41.95 32.77
CA PRO A 60 1.28 -41.59 32.62
C PRO A 60 1.64 -40.54 33.69
N PHE A 61 2.54 -40.93 34.59
CA PHE A 61 3.37 -40.16 35.51
C PHE A 61 3.05 -38.66 35.74
N ASN A 62 2.75 -38.33 36.99
CA ASN A 62 2.70 -36.97 37.52
C ASN A 62 3.99 -36.19 37.19
N GLN A 63 3.91 -35.23 36.26
CA GLN A 63 4.92 -34.20 36.10
C GLN A 63 4.84 -33.25 37.30
N THR A 64 5.89 -33.18 38.12
CA THR A 64 5.97 -32.24 39.24
C THR A 64 6.42 -30.87 38.72
N PRO A 65 5.65 -29.78 38.93
CA PRO A 65 6.09 -28.41 38.63
C PRO A 65 7.44 -28.02 39.27
N HIS A 66 7.83 -28.76 40.30
CA HIS A 66 9.10 -28.68 40.98
C HIS A 66 10.30 -29.03 40.08
N ASP A 67 10.22 -30.09 39.26
CA ASP A 67 11.35 -30.53 38.41
C ASP A 67 11.69 -29.48 37.34
N LEU A 68 10.66 -28.88 36.74
CA LEU A 68 10.83 -27.79 35.78
C LEU A 68 11.40 -26.53 36.44
N THR A 69 11.07 -26.28 37.70
CA THR A 69 11.63 -25.15 38.45
C THR A 69 13.12 -25.38 38.73
N GLN A 70 13.49 -26.57 39.19
CA GLN A 70 14.89 -26.95 39.37
C GLN A 70 15.67 -26.92 38.06
N ALA A 71 15.11 -27.42 36.96
CA ALA A 71 15.75 -27.37 35.65
C ALA A 71 16.02 -25.92 35.19
N ARG A 72 15.09 -24.99 35.44
CA ARG A 72 15.29 -23.56 35.14
C ARG A 72 16.42 -22.93 35.95
N GLU A 73 16.52 -23.26 37.23
CA GLU A 73 17.60 -22.81 38.11
C GLU A 73 18.95 -23.35 37.62
N SER A 74 19.04 -24.66 37.41
CA SER A 74 20.25 -25.34 36.92
C SER A 74 20.72 -24.80 35.57
N ILE A 75 19.80 -24.57 34.62
CA ILE A 75 20.17 -23.97 33.33
C ILE A 75 20.54 -22.50 33.48
N SER A 76 19.90 -21.75 34.39
CA SER A 76 20.33 -20.37 34.67
C SER A 76 21.76 -20.31 35.21
N GLU A 77 22.16 -21.25 36.07
CA GLU A 77 23.55 -21.37 36.55
C GLU A 77 24.50 -21.71 35.40
N TYR A 78 24.17 -22.72 34.59
CA TYR A 78 24.97 -23.11 33.42
C TYR A 78 25.12 -21.97 32.40
N LEU A 79 24.06 -21.20 32.15
CA LEU A 79 24.11 -20.05 31.24
C LEU A 79 25.03 -18.93 31.77
N GLN A 80 25.12 -18.73 33.08
CA GLN A 80 26.09 -17.81 33.68
C GLN A 80 27.53 -18.29 33.50
N GLU A 81 27.79 -19.61 33.57
CA GLU A 81 29.11 -20.18 33.23
C GLU A 81 29.53 -19.84 31.78
N LEU A 82 28.55 -19.72 30.87
CA LEU A 82 28.77 -19.33 29.47
C LEU A 82 28.94 -17.80 29.27
N GLY A 83 28.98 -17.02 30.36
CA GLY A 83 29.26 -15.60 30.36
C GLY A 83 28.02 -14.69 30.22
N LEU A 84 26.82 -15.19 30.53
CA LEU A 84 25.60 -14.39 30.55
C LEU A 84 25.39 -13.71 31.91
N SER A 85 24.68 -12.58 31.90
CA SER A 85 24.23 -11.94 33.14
C SER A 85 23.19 -12.82 33.84
N LEU A 86 23.04 -12.64 35.16
CA LEU A 86 22.01 -13.34 35.94
C LEU A 86 20.60 -13.06 35.38
N GLU A 87 20.31 -11.81 35.03
CA GLU A 87 19.02 -11.39 34.48
C GLU A 87 18.72 -12.07 33.13
N ASP A 88 19.68 -12.05 32.20
CA ASP A 88 19.53 -12.70 30.89
C ASP A 88 19.36 -14.21 31.03
N SER A 89 20.09 -14.83 31.95
CA SER A 89 20.05 -16.29 32.19
C SER A 89 18.69 -16.73 32.73
N ILE A 90 18.15 -16.01 33.72
CA ILE A 90 16.82 -16.27 34.29
C ILE A 90 15.73 -16.04 33.23
N SER A 91 15.81 -14.95 32.48
CA SER A 91 14.86 -14.62 31.42
C SER A 91 14.85 -15.71 30.34
N MET A 92 16.04 -16.17 29.91
CA MET A 92 16.18 -17.22 28.92
C MET A 92 15.62 -18.55 29.40
N SER A 93 15.96 -18.98 30.61
CA SER A 93 15.51 -20.28 31.12
C SER A 93 13.99 -20.30 31.36
N SER A 94 13.42 -19.18 31.81
CA SER A 94 11.98 -19.02 31.99
C SER A 94 11.20 -19.04 30.68
N ASN A 95 11.78 -18.47 29.61
CA ASN A 95 11.15 -18.34 28.29
C ASN A 95 11.45 -19.51 27.33
N SER A 96 12.11 -20.59 27.79
CA SER A 96 12.41 -21.79 26.98
C SER A 96 11.82 -23.09 27.57
N PRO A 97 10.49 -23.13 27.82
CA PRO A 97 9.87 -24.23 28.57
C PRO A 97 9.98 -25.59 27.89
N LYS A 98 9.99 -25.67 26.55
CA LYS A 98 10.09 -26.96 25.86
C LYS A 98 11.51 -27.51 25.89
N TYR A 99 12.51 -26.65 25.82
CA TYR A 99 13.90 -27.03 26.04
C TYR A 99 14.10 -27.55 27.47
N MET A 100 13.52 -26.89 28.47
CA MET A 100 13.55 -27.39 29.86
C MET A 100 12.91 -28.77 29.97
N GLN A 101 11.71 -28.93 29.40
CA GLN A 101 11.01 -30.22 29.41
C GLN A 101 11.84 -31.32 28.74
N MET A 102 12.45 -31.03 27.58
CA MET A 102 13.30 -31.97 26.87
C MET A 102 14.51 -32.43 27.72
N LEU A 103 15.10 -31.56 28.54
CA LEU A 103 16.19 -31.94 29.43
C LEU A 103 15.69 -32.79 30.61
N VAL A 104 14.57 -32.41 31.21
CA VAL A 104 13.94 -33.18 32.30
C VAL A 104 13.58 -34.59 31.83
N ASP A 105 12.96 -34.72 30.66
CA ASP A 105 12.59 -36.00 30.08
C ASP A 105 13.84 -36.86 29.83
N ALA A 106 14.92 -36.27 29.31
CA ALA A 106 16.16 -36.98 29.04
C ALA A 106 16.89 -37.42 30.33
N VAL A 107 16.81 -36.65 31.43
CA VAL A 107 17.31 -37.09 32.74
C VAL A 107 16.50 -38.26 33.27
N LYS A 108 15.16 -38.21 33.17
CA LYS A 108 14.29 -39.31 33.60
C LYS A 108 14.54 -40.60 32.82
N GLU A 109 14.71 -40.51 31.51
CA GLU A 109 15.07 -41.65 30.67
C GLU A 109 16.43 -42.27 31.08
N LEU A 110 17.40 -41.44 31.46
CA LEU A 110 18.69 -41.91 31.98
C LEU A 110 18.59 -42.54 33.36
N GLU A 111 17.80 -41.96 34.27
CA GLU A 111 17.54 -42.54 35.60
C GLU A 111 16.84 -43.89 35.47
N GLU A 112 15.85 -44.02 34.58
CA GLU A 112 15.19 -45.29 34.26
C GLU A 112 16.17 -46.32 33.70
N TRP A 113 17.00 -45.92 32.72
CA TRP A 113 18.00 -46.80 32.12
C TRP A 113 19.07 -47.26 33.12
N ASN A 114 19.54 -46.35 33.98
CA ASN A 114 20.47 -46.66 35.06
C ASN A 114 19.82 -47.58 36.11
N ALA A 115 18.55 -47.36 36.45
CA ALA A 115 17.81 -48.23 37.36
C ALA A 115 17.60 -49.65 36.79
N TRP A 116 17.50 -49.78 35.46
CA TRP A 116 17.41 -51.08 34.80
C TRP A 116 18.76 -51.82 34.71
N ASN A 117 19.87 -51.10 34.57
CA ASN A 117 21.21 -51.68 34.42
C ASN A 117 21.96 -51.88 35.74
N ASN A 118 21.73 -51.04 36.74
CA ASN A 118 22.39 -51.14 38.05
C ASN A 118 21.55 -51.98 39.01
N SER A 119 21.56 -53.29 38.80
CA SER A 119 21.23 -54.25 39.86
C SER A 119 22.44 -54.59 40.75
N ASN A 120 23.62 -53.98 40.54
CA ASN A 120 24.80 -54.09 41.40
C ASN A 120 25.77 -52.92 41.16
N GLY A 121 25.95 -52.04 42.16
CA GLY A 121 27.13 -51.15 42.24
C GLY A 121 26.84 -49.72 42.69
N GLU A 122 27.38 -49.36 43.85
CA GLU A 122 27.47 -47.99 44.39
C GLU A 122 28.32 -47.10 43.45
N GLY A 123 27.64 -46.25 42.67
CA GLY A 123 28.26 -45.13 41.97
C GLY A 123 27.61 -43.83 42.46
N ASP A 124 28.41 -42.80 42.70
CA ASP A 124 27.98 -41.47 43.15
C ASP A 124 26.85 -40.95 42.25
N SER A 125 25.62 -40.99 42.77
CA SER A 125 24.45 -40.50 42.05
C SER A 125 24.52 -38.98 42.00
N LEU A 126 24.89 -38.43 40.84
CA LEU A 126 24.73 -36.99 40.57
C LEU A 126 23.31 -36.57 40.95
N GLY A 127 23.18 -35.45 41.67
CA GLY A 127 21.86 -34.90 41.99
C GLY A 127 21.13 -34.48 40.72
N PHE A 128 19.80 -34.38 40.81
CA PHE A 128 18.95 -34.03 39.66
C PHE A 128 19.39 -32.73 38.97
N LYS A 129 19.81 -31.73 39.75
CA LYS A 129 20.32 -30.44 39.24
C LYS A 129 21.61 -30.62 38.43
N GLU A 130 22.56 -31.40 38.95
CA GLU A 130 23.81 -31.69 38.27
C GLU A 130 23.58 -32.51 36.99
N MET A 131 22.64 -33.46 37.02
CA MET A 131 22.25 -34.23 35.82
C MET A 131 21.66 -33.34 34.72
N ILE A 132 20.85 -32.35 35.06
CA ILE A 132 20.32 -31.39 34.07
C ILE A 132 21.46 -30.61 33.40
N ILE A 133 22.43 -30.11 34.18
CA ILE A 133 23.59 -29.39 33.65
C ILE A 133 24.44 -30.30 32.77
N PHE A 134 24.65 -31.55 33.20
CA PHE A 134 25.36 -32.56 32.42
C PHE A 134 24.68 -32.80 31.07
N MET A 135 23.36 -33.00 31.05
CA MET A 135 22.60 -33.20 29.81
C MET A 135 22.64 -32.00 28.87
N ALA A 136 22.64 -30.78 29.41
CA ALA A 136 22.80 -29.57 28.61
C ALA A 136 24.21 -29.47 27.99
N LYS A 137 25.26 -29.87 28.71
CA LYS A 137 26.64 -29.91 28.22
C LYS A 137 26.82 -30.96 27.13
N GLU A 138 26.29 -32.16 27.31
CA GLU A 138 26.36 -33.27 26.34
C GLU A 138 25.67 -32.96 25.00
N LYS A 139 24.60 -32.15 25.01
CA LYS A 139 23.96 -31.70 23.76
C LYS A 139 24.87 -30.85 22.87
N GLY A 140 25.92 -30.23 23.44
CA GLY A 140 26.89 -29.43 22.70
C GLY A 140 26.34 -28.14 22.08
N ASP A 141 25.08 -27.76 22.36
CA ASP A 141 24.49 -26.55 21.80
C ASP A 141 24.97 -25.26 22.49
N ASN A 142 25.58 -25.38 23.68
CA ASN A 142 26.08 -24.28 24.50
C ASN A 142 25.02 -23.21 24.77
N GLY A 143 23.81 -23.62 25.15
CA GLY A 143 22.69 -22.73 25.50
C GLY A 143 22.02 -22.05 24.31
N LYS A 144 22.45 -22.32 23.08
CA LYS A 144 21.89 -21.68 21.88
C LYS A 144 20.46 -22.11 21.60
N VAL A 145 20.10 -23.37 21.86
CA VAL A 145 18.72 -23.84 21.65
C VAL A 145 17.77 -23.17 22.63
N ALA A 146 18.16 -23.09 23.91
CA ALA A 146 17.41 -22.37 24.94
C ALA A 146 17.20 -20.89 24.56
N PHE A 147 18.25 -20.22 24.07
CA PHE A 147 18.15 -18.85 23.59
C PHE A 147 17.23 -18.70 22.37
N LEU A 148 17.37 -19.58 21.39
CA LEU A 148 16.56 -19.52 20.17
C LEU A 148 15.07 -19.78 20.46
N GLU A 149 14.76 -20.67 21.41
CA GLU A 149 13.39 -20.83 21.90
C GLU A 149 12.90 -19.58 22.64
N SER A 150 13.74 -18.98 23.50
CA SER A 150 13.36 -17.79 24.28
C SER A 150 13.07 -16.57 23.41
N VAL A 151 13.66 -16.47 22.21
CA VAL A 151 13.32 -15.43 21.24
C VAL A 151 12.07 -15.74 20.39
N GLY A 152 11.44 -16.89 20.63
CA GLY A 152 10.13 -17.27 20.10
C GLY A 152 10.13 -18.35 19.01
N LEU A 153 11.27 -19.01 18.74
CA LEU A 153 11.31 -20.12 17.78
C LEU A 153 10.72 -21.40 18.40
N PRO A 154 9.97 -22.20 17.62
CA PRO A 154 9.64 -23.57 18.02
C PRO A 154 10.91 -24.38 18.28
N LEU A 155 10.88 -25.28 19.26
CA LEU A 155 12.02 -26.12 19.64
C LEU A 155 12.70 -26.82 18.44
N SER A 156 11.93 -27.35 17.49
CA SER A 156 12.46 -27.99 16.28
C SER A 156 13.23 -27.02 15.37
N SER A 157 12.67 -25.82 15.15
CA SER A 157 13.33 -24.73 14.42
C SER A 157 14.59 -24.27 15.17
N ALA A 158 14.50 -24.09 16.49
CA ALA A 158 15.62 -23.68 17.34
C ALA A 158 16.78 -24.68 17.27
N MET A 159 16.50 -25.99 17.35
CA MET A 159 17.51 -27.05 17.19
C MET A 159 18.15 -27.03 15.80
N SER A 160 17.35 -26.85 14.75
CA SER A 160 17.86 -26.76 13.38
C SER A 160 18.78 -25.55 13.20
N VAL A 161 18.33 -24.36 13.64
CA VAL A 161 19.09 -23.11 13.54
C VAL A 161 20.36 -23.15 14.39
N ALA A 162 20.32 -23.71 15.60
CA ALA A 162 21.47 -23.81 16.49
C ALA A 162 22.65 -24.56 15.85
N ARG A 163 22.39 -25.58 15.02
CA ARG A 163 23.43 -26.33 14.31
C ARG A 163 24.24 -25.46 13.34
N TYR A 164 23.62 -24.44 12.75
CA TYR A 164 24.31 -23.49 11.86
C TYR A 164 25.16 -22.46 12.63
N LEU A 165 24.96 -22.33 13.93
CA LEU A 165 25.61 -21.33 14.79
C LEU A 165 26.74 -21.94 15.62
N SER A 166 27.27 -23.11 15.23
CA SER A 166 28.31 -23.82 15.99
C SER A 166 29.56 -22.98 16.23
N SER A 167 29.94 -22.12 15.29
CA SER A 167 31.09 -21.22 15.38
C SER A 167 30.84 -19.92 16.16
N GLU A 168 29.60 -19.65 16.57
CA GLU A 168 29.20 -18.40 17.21
C GLU A 168 29.11 -18.56 18.73
N SER A 169 29.53 -17.55 19.48
CA SER A 169 29.37 -17.53 20.93
C SER A 169 27.96 -17.11 21.32
N LEU A 170 27.42 -17.68 22.39
CA LEU A 170 26.08 -17.35 22.88
C LEU A 170 25.92 -15.83 23.19
N PRO A 171 26.84 -15.18 23.92
CA PRO A 171 26.78 -13.72 24.11
C PRO A 171 26.84 -12.92 22.79
N GLY A 172 27.58 -13.41 21.79
CA GLY A 172 27.66 -12.80 20.47
C GLY A 172 26.31 -12.84 19.74
N ILE A 173 25.63 -13.99 19.76
CA ILE A 173 24.30 -14.16 19.15
C ILE A 173 23.27 -13.29 19.88
N ILE A 174 23.29 -13.25 21.22
CA ILE A 174 22.40 -12.39 22.02
C ILE A 174 22.55 -10.93 21.61
N ARG A 175 23.79 -10.43 21.54
CA ARG A 175 24.08 -9.05 21.10
C ARG A 175 23.56 -8.78 19.69
N LYS A 176 23.75 -9.72 18.76
CA LYS A 176 23.23 -9.61 17.37
C LYS A 176 21.71 -9.52 17.34
N VAL A 177 21.02 -10.41 18.04
CA VAL A 177 19.55 -10.40 18.12
C VAL A 177 19.04 -9.11 18.75
N LYS A 178 19.66 -8.65 19.84
CA LYS A 178 19.32 -7.37 20.47
C LYS A 178 19.50 -6.21 19.49
N TYR A 179 20.64 -6.14 18.82
CA TYR A 179 20.89 -5.14 17.78
C TYR A 179 19.85 -5.19 16.66
N MET A 180 19.47 -6.38 16.19
CA MET A 180 18.44 -6.54 15.16
C MET A 180 17.06 -6.11 15.66
N LYS A 181 16.62 -6.54 16.85
CA LYS A 181 15.34 -6.10 17.43
C LYS A 181 15.31 -4.58 17.62
N GLU A 182 16.41 -3.98 18.06
CA GLU A 182 16.52 -2.54 18.21
C GLU A 182 16.51 -1.84 16.84
N ASN A 183 17.40 -2.16 15.91
CA ASN A 183 17.56 -1.36 14.68
C ASN A 183 16.59 -1.74 13.55
N ILE A 184 16.12 -3.00 13.51
CA ILE A 184 15.18 -3.49 12.50
C ILE A 184 13.73 -3.35 13.00
N PHE A 185 13.46 -3.38 14.31
CA PHE A 185 12.08 -3.40 14.81
C PHE A 185 11.69 -2.27 15.77
N SER A 186 12.61 -1.53 16.40
CA SER A 186 12.23 -0.61 17.50
C SER A 186 11.57 0.70 17.08
N VAL A 187 11.46 1.00 15.78
CA VAL A 187 10.86 2.25 15.32
C VAL A 187 9.91 2.01 14.15
N SER A 188 8.91 1.15 14.32
CA SER A 188 7.78 1.12 13.40
C SER A 188 6.64 1.95 14.00
N ASP A 189 6.60 3.23 13.62
CA ASP A 189 5.38 4.04 13.70
C ASP A 189 4.51 3.64 12.49
N ASP A 190 4.34 2.33 12.20
CA ASP A 190 3.47 1.82 11.12
C ASP A 190 2.01 1.93 11.56
N LYS A 191 1.62 3.14 11.96
CA LYS A 191 0.25 3.60 12.14
C LYS A 191 -0.43 3.53 10.77
N GLY A 192 -0.85 2.33 10.38
CA GLY A 192 -1.62 2.11 9.16
C GLY A 192 -1.27 0.88 8.31
N GLY A 193 -0.40 -0.03 8.78
CA GLY A 193 -0.12 -1.31 8.10
C GLY A 193 0.46 -1.12 6.69
N LEU A 194 1.31 -0.11 6.50
CA LEU A 194 1.91 0.25 5.23
C LEU A 194 2.81 -0.87 4.71
N SER A 195 3.58 -1.51 5.59
CA SER A 195 4.41 -2.67 5.24
C SER A 195 3.53 -3.83 4.76
N GLY A 196 2.47 -4.17 5.50
CA GLY A 196 1.50 -5.17 5.07
C GLY A 196 0.84 -4.85 3.74
N LYS A 197 0.51 -3.57 3.48
CA LYS A 197 -0.03 -3.11 2.18
C LYS A 197 0.96 -3.31 1.04
N ASN A 198 2.24 -2.99 1.24
CA ASN A 198 3.25 -3.18 0.19
C ASN A 198 3.55 -4.66 -0.05
N ALA A 199 3.62 -5.49 1.00
CA ALA A 199 3.74 -6.94 0.87
C ALA A 199 2.58 -7.54 0.06
N ARG A 200 1.33 -7.17 0.38
CA ARG A 200 0.15 -7.60 -0.41
C ARG A 200 0.20 -7.17 -1.86
N ARG A 201 0.68 -5.94 -2.13
CA ARG A 201 0.85 -5.47 -3.52
C ARG A 201 1.90 -6.29 -4.26
N MET A 202 2.99 -6.68 -3.60
CA MET A 202 3.97 -7.60 -4.19
C MET A 202 3.29 -8.91 -4.59
N MET A 203 2.64 -9.57 -3.64
CA MET A 203 1.99 -10.88 -3.84
C MET A 203 0.90 -10.83 -4.91
N MET A 204 0.15 -9.73 -5.01
CA MET A 204 -0.93 -9.56 -5.99
C MET A 204 -0.42 -9.19 -7.39
N HIS A 205 0.64 -8.39 -7.48
CA HIS A 205 1.02 -7.77 -8.75
C HIS A 205 2.24 -8.40 -9.40
N LEU A 206 3.13 -9.04 -8.65
CA LEU A 206 4.26 -9.78 -9.20
C LEU A 206 3.74 -10.84 -10.18
N SER A 207 4.23 -10.80 -11.42
CA SER A 207 3.79 -11.68 -12.52
C SER A 207 4.91 -12.08 -13.46
N ILE A 208 6.15 -11.82 -13.07
CA ILE A 208 7.36 -12.35 -13.69
C ILE A 208 7.84 -13.58 -12.92
N SER A 209 8.77 -14.33 -13.50
CA SER A 209 9.49 -15.38 -12.78
C SER A 209 10.28 -14.77 -11.62
N SER A 210 10.13 -15.35 -10.43
CA SER A 210 10.83 -14.94 -9.22
C SER A 210 12.18 -15.64 -9.09
N ASP A 211 13.23 -14.87 -8.80
CA ASP A 211 14.52 -15.40 -8.35
C ASP A 211 14.45 -15.93 -6.89
N GLU A 212 15.54 -16.55 -6.41
CA GLU A 212 15.59 -17.14 -5.08
C GLU A 212 15.28 -16.13 -3.96
N ASP A 213 15.81 -14.91 -4.05
CA ASP A 213 15.61 -13.85 -3.05
C ASP A 213 14.13 -13.45 -2.97
N VAL A 214 13.49 -13.27 -4.13
CA VAL A 214 12.05 -12.96 -4.24
C VAL A 214 11.21 -14.13 -3.74
N GLN A 215 11.54 -15.37 -4.11
CA GLN A 215 10.81 -16.57 -3.67
C GLN A 215 10.87 -16.76 -2.15
N GLN A 216 12.05 -16.63 -1.54
CA GLN A 216 12.19 -16.71 -0.09
C GLN A 216 11.38 -15.61 0.62
N THR A 217 11.37 -14.40 0.06
CA THR A 217 10.57 -13.27 0.58
C THR A 217 9.07 -13.54 0.48
N LEU A 218 8.59 -14.10 -0.63
CA LEU A 218 7.18 -14.50 -0.78
C LEU A 218 6.79 -15.60 0.20
N SER A 219 7.63 -16.63 0.36
CA SER A 219 7.38 -17.70 1.34
C SER A 219 7.31 -17.15 2.77
N PHE A 220 8.17 -16.17 3.10
CA PHE A 220 8.11 -15.46 4.37
C PHE A 220 6.78 -14.72 4.56
N PHE A 221 6.28 -14.01 3.52
CA PHE A 221 4.98 -13.36 3.57
C PHE A 221 3.83 -14.35 3.72
N GLU A 222 3.83 -15.45 2.98
CA GLU A 222 2.79 -16.50 3.06
C GLU A 222 2.71 -17.11 4.46
N LYS A 223 3.87 -17.36 5.10
CA LYS A 223 3.92 -17.85 6.50
C LYS A 223 3.27 -16.88 7.49
N ILE A 224 3.41 -15.58 7.26
CA ILE A 224 2.81 -14.53 8.09
C ILE A 224 1.31 -14.37 7.76
N GLU A 225 0.95 -14.36 6.48
CA GLU A 225 -0.42 -14.22 6.01
C GLU A 225 -1.33 -15.34 6.52
N ALA A 226 -0.79 -16.56 6.65
CA ALA A 226 -1.50 -17.73 7.19
C ALA A 226 -1.88 -17.63 8.68
N ARG A 227 -1.48 -16.56 9.39
CA ARG A 227 -1.74 -16.39 10.83
C ARG A 227 -2.89 -15.43 11.10
N ARG A 228 -3.44 -15.49 12.31
CA ARG A 228 -4.44 -14.50 12.78
C ARG A 228 -3.80 -13.11 12.80
N GLY A 229 -4.39 -12.18 12.04
CA GLY A 229 -3.84 -10.83 11.82
C GLY A 229 -3.13 -10.67 10.46
N GLY A 230 -2.74 -11.77 9.80
CA GLY A 230 -2.14 -11.79 8.47
C GLY A 230 -0.94 -10.83 8.34
N LEU A 231 -0.82 -10.19 7.18
CA LEU A 231 0.27 -9.25 6.88
C LEU A 231 0.23 -7.93 7.66
N GLU A 232 -0.85 -7.64 8.40
CA GLU A 232 -0.86 -6.52 9.36
C GLU A 232 0.10 -6.76 10.54
N MET A 233 0.51 -8.01 10.76
CA MET A 233 1.50 -8.32 11.78
C MET A 233 2.92 -7.89 11.40
N LEU A 234 3.20 -7.62 10.11
CA LEU A 234 4.51 -7.17 9.67
C LEU A 234 4.88 -5.87 10.39
N GLY A 235 5.96 -5.92 11.18
CA GLY A 235 6.42 -4.80 12.01
C GLY A 235 6.15 -4.98 13.50
N LEU A 236 5.28 -5.92 13.89
CA LEU A 236 5.16 -6.35 15.28
C LEU A 236 6.36 -7.22 15.66
N VAL A 237 7.19 -6.71 16.57
CA VAL A 237 8.53 -7.25 16.89
C VAL A 237 8.49 -8.74 17.19
N ASP A 238 7.80 -9.14 18.25
CA ASP A 238 7.90 -10.52 18.75
C ASP A 238 7.15 -11.53 17.87
N ALA A 239 6.08 -11.11 17.18
CA ALA A 239 5.35 -11.97 16.27
C ALA A 239 6.09 -12.21 14.95
N THR A 240 6.73 -11.17 14.40
CA THR A 240 7.40 -11.21 13.08
C THR A 240 8.81 -11.77 13.17
N PHE A 241 9.55 -11.45 14.24
CA PHE A 241 10.96 -11.77 14.35
C PHE A 241 11.22 -13.29 14.31
N ARG A 242 10.38 -14.10 14.97
CA ARG A 242 10.50 -15.56 14.89
C ARG A 242 10.40 -16.08 13.45
N PHE A 243 9.44 -15.57 12.66
CA PHE A 243 9.24 -16.03 11.28
C PHE A 243 10.35 -15.54 10.36
N LEU A 244 10.92 -14.38 10.67
CA LEU A 244 12.08 -13.85 9.99
C LEU A 244 13.29 -14.79 10.21
N LEU A 245 13.55 -15.20 11.46
CA LEU A 245 14.64 -16.13 11.77
C LEU A 245 14.42 -17.54 11.19
N GLU A 246 13.18 -18.05 11.20
CA GLU A 246 12.86 -19.33 10.56
C GLU A 246 13.09 -19.30 9.05
N SER A 247 12.83 -18.16 8.41
CA SER A 247 12.93 -18.04 6.95
C SER A 247 14.33 -17.62 6.50
N PHE A 248 15.06 -16.88 7.33
CA PHE A 248 16.38 -16.33 7.04
C PHE A 248 17.35 -16.56 8.22
N PRO A 249 17.66 -17.82 8.57
CA PRO A 249 18.52 -18.13 9.73
C PRO A 249 19.94 -17.59 9.57
N ARG A 250 20.40 -17.41 8.33
CA ARG A 250 21.70 -16.80 8.00
C ARG A 250 21.86 -15.37 8.51
N LEU A 251 20.77 -14.67 8.87
CA LEU A 251 20.85 -13.34 9.48
C LEU A 251 21.71 -13.35 10.77
N LEU A 252 21.67 -14.44 11.53
CA LEU A 252 22.43 -14.58 12.77
C LEU A 252 23.95 -14.75 12.54
N LEU A 253 24.36 -15.03 11.31
CA LEU A 253 25.77 -15.10 10.91
C LEU A 253 26.33 -13.75 10.47
N LEU A 254 25.50 -12.70 10.33
CA LEU A 254 25.96 -11.40 9.86
C LEU A 254 26.74 -10.65 10.96
N PRO A 255 27.94 -10.12 10.66
CA PRO A 255 28.66 -9.25 11.58
C PRO A 255 27.91 -7.94 11.83
N VAL A 256 27.78 -7.53 13.10
CA VAL A 256 27.11 -6.26 13.43
C VAL A 256 27.94 -5.06 12.94
N VAL A 257 29.17 -4.96 13.42
CA VAL A 257 30.03 -3.77 13.22
C VAL A 257 30.52 -3.62 11.78
N SER A 258 30.97 -4.71 11.15
CA SER A 258 31.57 -4.63 9.81
C SER A 258 30.56 -4.75 8.66
N HIS A 259 29.29 -5.04 8.95
CA HIS A 259 28.29 -5.26 7.90
C HIS A 259 26.93 -4.62 8.19
N LEU A 260 26.24 -4.97 9.27
CA LEU A 260 24.89 -4.44 9.54
C LEU A 260 24.88 -2.92 9.79
N GLU A 261 25.83 -2.41 10.59
CA GLU A 261 25.98 -0.98 10.86
C GLU A 261 26.28 -0.18 9.58
N PRO A 262 27.28 -0.54 8.75
CA PRO A 262 27.51 0.09 7.45
C PRO A 262 26.31 0.02 6.50
N MET A 263 25.55 -1.09 6.51
CA MET A 263 24.35 -1.23 5.69
C MET A 263 23.27 -0.22 6.08
N VAL A 264 23.03 -0.09 7.39
CA VAL A 264 22.10 0.88 7.97
C VAL A 264 22.53 2.31 7.61
N GLU A 265 23.80 2.66 7.82
CA GLU A 265 24.34 3.97 7.48
C GLU A 265 24.23 4.26 5.97
N PHE A 266 24.54 3.28 5.13
CA PHE A 266 24.39 3.41 3.69
C PHE A 266 22.94 3.69 3.28
N LEU A 267 21.97 2.93 3.81
CA LEU A 267 20.55 3.15 3.51
C LEU A 267 20.05 4.52 4.00
N GLU A 268 20.56 5.00 5.13
CA GLU A 268 20.29 6.35 5.62
C GLU A 268 20.79 7.43 4.65
N ASN A 269 22.03 7.27 4.17
CA ASN A 269 22.68 8.21 3.26
C ASN A 269 21.97 8.32 1.90
N ILE A 270 21.30 7.25 1.45
CA ILE A 270 20.48 7.28 0.23
C ILE A 270 19.05 7.77 0.47
N GLY A 271 18.71 8.18 1.70
CA GLY A 271 17.43 8.79 2.05
C GLY A 271 16.36 7.85 2.58
N VAL A 272 16.71 6.64 3.03
CA VAL A 272 15.79 5.78 3.79
C VAL A 272 15.84 6.20 5.27
N PRO A 273 14.74 6.72 5.86
CA PRO A 273 14.76 7.12 7.27
C PRO A 273 14.98 5.91 8.18
N ARG A 274 15.79 6.04 9.25
CA ARG A 274 16.01 4.97 10.25
C ARG A 274 14.72 4.34 10.76
N ARG A 275 13.73 5.18 11.06
CA ARG A 275 12.37 4.79 11.45
C ARG A 275 11.56 4.00 10.41
N SER A 276 12.11 3.73 9.24
CA SER A 276 11.44 2.99 8.18
C SER A 276 12.34 1.92 7.58
N MET A 277 13.58 1.77 8.07
CA MET A 277 14.50 0.73 7.62
C MET A 277 13.98 -0.66 7.96
N GLY A 278 13.37 -0.82 9.13
CA GLY A 278 12.69 -2.05 9.51
C GLY A 278 11.71 -2.53 8.45
N ASN A 279 10.92 -1.61 7.89
CA ASN A 279 9.99 -1.91 6.80
C ASN A 279 10.71 -2.37 5.54
N VAL A 280 11.83 -1.74 5.18
CA VAL A 280 12.65 -2.15 4.02
C VAL A 280 13.19 -3.57 4.22
N PHE A 281 13.75 -3.87 5.39
CA PHE A 281 14.30 -5.18 5.70
C PHE A 281 13.23 -6.26 5.81
N LEU A 282 12.06 -5.95 6.38
CA LEU A 282 10.96 -6.91 6.45
C LEU A 282 10.32 -7.14 5.08
N LEU A 283 10.28 -6.12 4.22
CA LEU A 283 9.74 -6.25 2.87
C LEU A 283 10.70 -6.97 1.92
N PHE A 284 12.01 -6.96 2.18
CA PHE A 284 12.99 -7.71 1.40
C PHE A 284 14.21 -8.09 2.26
N PRO A 285 14.09 -9.12 3.13
CA PRO A 285 15.19 -9.55 4.00
C PRO A 285 16.51 -9.85 3.28
N PRO A 286 16.51 -10.40 2.05
CA PRO A 286 17.74 -10.67 1.32
C PRO A 286 18.67 -9.48 1.11
N ILE A 287 18.16 -8.24 1.16
CA ILE A 287 19.00 -7.03 1.04
C ILE A 287 20.14 -6.99 2.08
N LEU A 288 19.91 -7.59 3.25
CA LEU A 288 20.91 -7.66 4.33
C LEU A 288 22.07 -8.59 4.00
N PHE A 289 21.95 -9.48 3.01
CA PHE A 289 23.04 -10.36 2.58
C PHE A 289 23.91 -9.74 1.48
N TYR A 290 23.49 -8.60 0.92
CA TYR A 290 24.23 -7.98 -0.17
C TYR A 290 25.42 -7.17 0.35
N LYS A 291 26.51 -7.16 -0.42
CA LYS A 291 27.59 -6.17 -0.21
C LYS A 291 27.11 -4.80 -0.67
N ILE A 292 27.48 -3.75 0.06
CA ILE A 292 27.13 -2.36 -0.30
C ILE A 292 27.57 -2.01 -1.73
N GLN A 293 28.74 -2.46 -2.17
CA GLN A 293 29.19 -2.26 -3.55
C GLN A 293 28.32 -2.97 -4.58
N GLY A 294 27.81 -4.16 -4.25
CA GLY A 294 26.84 -4.87 -5.07
C GLY A 294 25.53 -4.08 -5.20
N ILE A 295 25.03 -3.52 -4.10
CA ILE A 295 23.85 -2.65 -4.13
C ILE A 295 24.10 -1.41 -4.99
N LYS A 296 25.24 -0.71 -4.80
CA LYS A 296 25.62 0.45 -5.62
C LYS A 296 25.71 0.12 -7.11
N SER A 297 26.25 -1.05 -7.48
CA SER A 297 26.30 -1.45 -8.90
C SER A 297 24.91 -1.57 -9.52
N LYS A 298 23.92 -2.07 -8.77
CA LYS A 298 22.52 -2.18 -9.19
C LYS A 298 21.80 -0.83 -9.28
N PHE A 299 22.37 0.25 -8.72
CA PHE A 299 21.80 1.61 -8.88
C PHE A 299 22.04 2.15 -10.27
N SER A 300 23.13 1.74 -10.94
CA SER A 300 23.48 2.23 -12.28
C SER A 300 22.35 2.03 -13.29
N THR A 301 21.58 0.95 -13.17
CA THR A 301 20.36 0.69 -13.96
C THR A 301 19.31 1.80 -13.79
N PHE A 302 19.13 2.30 -12.57
CA PHE A 302 18.16 3.36 -12.24
C PHE A 302 18.69 4.78 -12.48
N GLU A 303 20.00 4.98 -12.43
CA GLU A 303 20.60 6.25 -12.83
C GLU A 303 20.31 6.57 -14.31
N LYS A 304 20.21 5.54 -15.18
CA LYS A 304 19.81 5.69 -16.59
C LYS A 304 18.41 6.31 -16.81
N VAL A 305 17.56 6.33 -15.77
CA VAL A 305 16.24 6.99 -15.77
C VAL A 305 16.18 8.23 -14.89
N GLY A 306 17.33 8.79 -14.54
CA GLY A 306 17.44 10.05 -13.80
C GLY A 306 16.90 9.96 -12.37
N ALA A 307 16.84 8.76 -11.79
CA ALA A 307 16.56 8.59 -10.38
C ALA A 307 17.83 8.92 -9.58
N ALA A 308 17.79 10.02 -8.82
CA ALA A 308 18.85 10.29 -7.86
C ALA A 308 18.84 9.23 -6.74
N TYR A 309 19.94 9.07 -6.01
CA TYR A 309 20.02 8.17 -4.85
C TYR A 309 18.85 8.37 -3.87
N LYS A 310 18.45 9.63 -3.64
CA LYS A 310 17.28 9.98 -2.80
C LYS A 310 15.94 9.51 -3.37
N ASP A 311 15.80 9.42 -4.68
CA ASP A 311 14.60 8.85 -5.31
C ASP A 311 14.58 7.34 -5.11
N ILE A 312 15.73 6.67 -5.24
CA ILE A 312 15.86 5.24 -4.97
C ILE A 312 15.50 4.94 -3.51
N GLY A 313 16.03 5.71 -2.55
CA GLY A 313 15.66 5.56 -1.14
C GLY A 313 14.15 5.63 -0.90
N LYS A 314 13.43 6.54 -1.56
CA LYS A 314 11.95 6.60 -1.52
C LYS A 314 11.28 5.39 -2.17
N MET A 315 11.85 4.86 -3.24
CA MET A 315 11.34 3.65 -3.90
C MET A 315 11.49 2.42 -2.99
N LEU A 316 12.58 2.30 -2.23
CA LEU A 316 12.82 1.18 -1.31
C LEU A 316 11.78 1.09 -0.20
N LEU A 317 11.22 2.22 0.24
CA LEU A 317 10.12 2.21 1.20
C LEU A 317 8.86 1.51 0.68
N LYS A 318 8.71 1.40 -0.64
CA LYS A 318 7.55 0.79 -1.30
C LYS A 318 7.85 -0.57 -1.91
N TYR A 319 9.06 -0.77 -2.43
CA TYR A 319 9.41 -1.89 -3.31
C TYR A 319 10.92 -2.23 -3.20
N PRO A 320 11.39 -2.74 -2.06
CA PRO A 320 12.81 -2.94 -1.80
C PRO A 320 13.46 -4.11 -2.55
N TRP A 321 12.66 -5.08 -3.01
CA TRP A 321 13.10 -6.14 -3.91
C TRP A 321 13.39 -5.66 -5.34
N ILE A 322 13.39 -4.35 -5.58
CA ILE A 322 13.87 -3.74 -6.82
C ILE A 322 15.29 -4.19 -7.20
N PHE A 323 16.09 -4.61 -6.22
CA PHE A 323 17.46 -5.10 -6.43
C PHE A 323 17.54 -6.59 -6.76
N SER A 324 16.44 -7.34 -6.74
CA SER A 324 16.48 -8.73 -7.13
C SER A 324 16.91 -8.86 -8.60
N THR A 325 17.57 -9.96 -8.96
CA THR A 325 18.07 -10.16 -10.33
C THR A 325 16.91 -10.21 -11.32
N SER A 326 15.82 -10.90 -10.98
CA SER A 326 14.63 -10.99 -11.83
C SER A 326 14.00 -9.63 -12.10
N ILE A 327 14.00 -8.72 -11.11
CA ILE A 327 13.44 -7.36 -11.28
C ILE A 327 14.38 -6.48 -12.10
N GLN A 328 15.70 -6.60 -11.90
CA GLN A 328 16.69 -5.89 -12.72
C GLN A 328 16.61 -6.29 -14.20
N GLU A 329 16.44 -7.58 -14.50
CA GLU A 329 16.29 -8.07 -15.87
C GLU A 329 14.96 -7.62 -16.50
N ASN A 330 13.86 -7.69 -15.74
CA ASN A 330 12.56 -7.26 -16.25
C ASN A 330 12.47 -5.75 -16.48
N TYR A 331 13.32 -4.96 -15.82
CA TYR A 331 13.37 -3.51 -16.01
C TYR A 331 13.55 -3.12 -17.49
N GLU A 332 14.48 -3.77 -18.19
CA GLU A 332 14.74 -3.49 -19.61
C GLU A 332 13.53 -3.86 -20.47
N GLN A 333 12.87 -4.99 -20.16
CA GLN A 333 11.66 -5.43 -20.85
C GLN A 333 10.51 -4.43 -20.69
N ILE A 334 10.36 -3.84 -19.50
CA ILE A 334 9.36 -2.80 -19.23
C ILE A 334 9.65 -1.53 -20.03
N LEU A 335 10.92 -1.12 -20.14
CA LEU A 335 11.29 0.05 -20.92
C LEU A 335 11.03 -0.16 -22.41
N LEU A 336 11.44 -1.30 -22.96
CA LEU A 336 11.18 -1.67 -24.35
C LEU A 336 9.68 -1.72 -24.65
N PHE A 337 8.89 -2.34 -23.78
CA PHE A 337 7.43 -2.37 -23.90
C PHE A 337 6.80 -0.97 -24.02
N PHE A 338 7.23 -0.02 -23.17
CA PHE A 338 6.70 1.34 -23.24
C PHE A 338 7.23 2.15 -24.42
N GLU A 339 8.41 1.82 -24.93
CA GLU A 339 8.94 2.36 -26.18
C GLU A 339 8.12 1.90 -27.39
N GLU A 340 7.76 0.62 -27.46
CA GLU A 340 6.88 0.05 -28.49
C GLU A 340 5.48 0.68 -28.46
N GLU A 341 4.94 0.93 -27.27
CA GLU A 341 3.69 1.68 -27.06
C GLU A 341 3.83 3.21 -27.27
N LYS A 342 5.01 3.65 -27.75
CA LYS A 342 5.33 5.04 -28.14
C LYS A 342 5.07 6.04 -27.02
N ILE A 343 5.38 5.65 -25.78
CA ILE A 343 5.22 6.50 -24.61
C ILE A 343 6.48 7.34 -24.41
N PRO A 344 6.35 8.65 -24.11
CA PRO A 344 7.51 9.46 -23.78
C PRO A 344 8.27 8.91 -22.57
N LYS A 345 9.58 8.66 -22.72
CA LYS A 345 10.47 8.16 -21.65
C LYS A 345 10.31 8.92 -20.33
N THR A 346 10.22 10.25 -20.36
CA THR A 346 10.03 11.08 -19.15
C THR A 346 8.76 10.76 -18.35
N SER A 347 7.71 10.27 -19.03
CA SER A 347 6.47 9.83 -18.39
C SER A 347 6.66 8.46 -17.72
N VAL A 348 7.36 7.56 -18.38
CA VAL A 348 7.72 6.22 -17.87
C VAL A 348 8.63 6.36 -16.64
N ASP A 349 9.67 7.19 -16.72
CA ASP A 349 10.60 7.43 -15.61
C ASP A 349 9.88 7.98 -14.37
N ARG A 350 8.89 8.86 -14.57
CA ARG A 350 8.05 9.37 -13.47
C ARG A 350 7.13 8.29 -12.90
N ALA A 351 6.53 7.47 -13.76
CA ALA A 351 5.68 6.36 -13.35
C ALA A 351 6.46 5.35 -12.50
N ILE A 352 7.65 4.92 -12.94
CA ILE A 352 8.49 3.97 -12.21
C ILE A 352 8.96 4.56 -10.87
N ARG A 353 9.42 5.81 -10.83
CA ARG A 353 9.87 6.44 -9.57
C ARG A 353 8.75 6.57 -8.54
N SER A 354 7.54 6.92 -8.98
CA SER A 354 6.40 7.07 -8.08
C SER A 354 5.77 5.74 -7.67
N TRP A 355 5.86 4.72 -8.55
CA TRP A 355 5.21 3.42 -8.39
C TRP A 355 6.07 2.25 -8.93
N PRO A 356 7.16 1.89 -8.22
CA PRO A 356 8.10 0.86 -8.65
C PRO A 356 7.49 -0.55 -8.78
N HIS A 357 6.27 -0.78 -8.29
CA HIS A 357 5.55 -2.05 -8.43
C HIS A 357 5.33 -2.48 -9.89
N LEU A 358 5.36 -1.53 -10.83
CA LEU A 358 5.33 -1.81 -12.26
C LEU A 358 6.47 -2.76 -12.69
N LEU A 359 7.63 -2.70 -12.02
CA LEU A 359 8.81 -3.47 -12.39
C LEU A 359 8.68 -4.97 -12.10
N GLY A 360 7.73 -5.38 -11.26
CA GLY A 360 7.41 -6.79 -11.05
C GLY A 360 6.32 -7.33 -11.96
N CYS A 361 5.79 -6.50 -12.85
CA CYS A 361 4.72 -6.92 -13.75
C CYS A 361 5.30 -7.48 -15.04
N SER A 362 4.67 -8.52 -15.58
CA SER A 362 4.95 -8.94 -16.95
C SER A 362 4.38 -7.93 -17.94
N THR A 363 5.03 -7.78 -19.09
CA THR A 363 4.56 -6.91 -20.18
C THR A 363 3.18 -7.35 -20.69
N SER A 364 2.91 -8.66 -20.72
CA SER A 364 1.60 -9.21 -21.08
C SER A 364 0.49 -8.79 -20.12
N LYS A 365 0.75 -8.75 -18.81
CA LYS A 365 -0.21 -8.25 -17.82
C LYS A 365 -0.48 -6.76 -17.98
N LEU A 366 0.56 -5.96 -18.22
CA LEU A 366 0.41 -4.52 -18.45
C LEU A 366 -0.36 -4.25 -19.75
N LYS A 367 -0.10 -5.02 -20.81
CA LYS A 367 -0.76 -4.90 -22.12
C LYS A 367 -2.28 -4.93 -22.00
N LEU A 368 -2.84 -5.78 -21.14
CA LEU A 368 -4.29 -5.85 -20.91
C LEU A 368 -4.88 -4.49 -20.54
N MET A 369 -4.22 -3.72 -19.66
CA MET A 369 -4.68 -2.37 -19.30
C MET A 369 -4.38 -1.34 -20.39
N VAL A 370 -3.28 -1.51 -21.13
CA VAL A 370 -2.97 -0.64 -22.28
C VAL A 370 -4.02 -0.76 -23.38
N ASP A 371 -4.51 -1.98 -23.65
CA ASP A 371 -5.55 -2.22 -24.64
C ASP A 371 -6.87 -1.56 -24.24
N GLN A 372 -7.24 -1.65 -22.95
CA GLN A 372 -8.41 -0.96 -22.40
C GLN A 372 -8.30 0.57 -22.51
N PHE A 373 -7.11 1.13 -22.26
CA PHE A 373 -6.88 2.56 -22.53
C PHE A 373 -6.98 2.88 -24.02
N GLY A 374 -6.53 1.96 -24.88
CA GLY A 374 -6.63 2.05 -26.32
C GLY A 374 -8.07 2.13 -26.83
N GLU A 375 -9.00 1.37 -26.24
CA GLU A 375 -10.45 1.41 -26.53
C GLU A 375 -11.07 2.78 -26.20
N LEU A 376 -10.55 3.47 -25.18
CA LEU A 376 -10.95 4.85 -24.82
C LEU A 376 -10.20 5.94 -25.60
N GLY A 377 -9.41 5.57 -26.61
CA GLY A 377 -8.62 6.53 -27.41
C GLY A 377 -7.44 7.15 -26.67
N ILE A 378 -6.93 6.49 -25.62
CA ILE A 378 -5.79 6.91 -24.80
C ILE A 378 -4.55 6.13 -25.25
N ARG A 379 -3.74 6.77 -26.10
CA ARG A 379 -2.47 6.20 -26.61
C ARG A 379 -1.35 7.22 -26.55
N ASN A 380 -0.10 6.77 -26.77
CA ASN A 380 1.09 7.63 -26.93
C ASN A 380 1.20 8.69 -25.81
N LYS A 381 1.27 9.98 -26.16
CA LYS A 381 1.35 11.11 -25.21
C LYS A 381 0.17 11.17 -24.22
N LYS A 382 -1.05 10.78 -24.61
CA LYS A 382 -2.19 10.75 -23.67
C LYS A 382 -1.96 9.66 -22.62
N PHE A 383 -1.54 8.48 -23.05
CA PHE A 383 -1.21 7.37 -22.17
C PHE A 383 -0.05 7.73 -21.23
N GLY A 384 1.02 8.35 -21.75
CA GLY A 384 2.12 8.88 -20.93
C GLY A 384 1.64 9.81 -19.81
N ARG A 385 0.71 10.74 -20.10
CA ARG A 385 0.13 11.62 -19.06
C ARG A 385 -0.65 10.84 -17.99
N VAL A 386 -1.37 9.79 -18.37
CA VAL A 386 -2.13 8.95 -17.44
C VAL A 386 -1.20 8.24 -16.47
N ILE A 387 -0.20 7.51 -16.97
CA ILE A 387 0.71 6.73 -16.12
C ILE A 387 1.68 7.59 -15.31
N ALA A 388 2.01 8.78 -15.81
CA ALA A 388 2.84 9.73 -15.07
C ALA A 388 2.12 10.32 -13.84
N LYS A 389 0.78 10.38 -13.86
CA LYS A 389 -0.05 10.87 -12.75
C LYS A 389 -0.59 9.74 -11.86
N SER A 390 -0.99 8.62 -12.46
CA SER A 390 -1.64 7.49 -11.76
C SER A 390 -1.17 6.16 -12.32
N PRO A 391 0.12 5.81 -12.12
CA PRO A 391 0.70 4.55 -12.60
C PRO A 391 0.01 3.30 -12.03
N GLN A 392 -0.59 3.40 -10.84
CA GLN A 392 -1.32 2.30 -10.20
C GLN A 392 -2.51 1.78 -11.03
N LEU A 393 -3.02 2.57 -11.99
CA LEU A 393 -4.08 2.10 -12.88
C LEU A 393 -3.64 0.92 -13.75
N LEU A 394 -2.36 0.84 -14.12
CA LEU A 394 -1.82 -0.28 -14.88
C LEU A 394 -1.85 -1.61 -14.11
N LEU A 395 -1.97 -1.53 -12.78
CA LEU A 395 -2.02 -2.71 -11.92
C LEU A 395 -3.45 -3.17 -11.61
N LYS A 396 -4.47 -2.39 -12.01
CA LYS A 396 -5.86 -2.77 -11.85
C LYS A 396 -6.23 -3.88 -12.82
N LYS A 397 -7.25 -4.64 -12.45
CA LYS A 397 -7.88 -5.57 -13.38
C LYS A 397 -8.68 -4.79 -14.43
N PRO A 398 -8.61 -5.16 -15.72
CA PRO A 398 -9.41 -4.56 -16.78
C PRO A 398 -10.89 -4.42 -16.43
N GLN A 399 -11.48 -5.45 -15.81
CA GLN A 399 -12.90 -5.46 -15.45
C GLN A 399 -13.24 -4.42 -14.37
N GLU A 400 -12.37 -4.23 -13.38
CA GLU A 400 -12.56 -3.21 -12.33
C GLU A 400 -12.45 -1.79 -12.92
N PHE A 401 -11.54 -1.58 -13.87
CA PHE A 401 -11.44 -0.31 -14.58
C PHE A 401 -12.69 -0.05 -15.44
N LEU A 402 -13.15 -1.06 -16.18
CA LEU A 402 -14.35 -0.97 -17.02
C LEU A 402 -15.61 -0.68 -16.19
N GLN A 403 -15.73 -1.21 -14.97
CA GLN A 403 -16.84 -0.85 -14.08
C GLN A 403 -16.87 0.65 -13.76
N VAL A 404 -15.70 1.28 -13.58
CA VAL A 404 -15.62 2.74 -13.36
C VAL A 404 -15.98 3.51 -14.63
N VAL A 405 -15.59 3.01 -15.81
CA VAL A 405 -16.01 3.56 -17.11
C VAL A 405 -17.54 3.52 -17.23
N LEU A 406 -18.14 2.34 -17.03
CA LEU A 406 -19.59 2.13 -17.08
C LEU A 406 -20.34 2.98 -16.06
N PHE A 407 -19.75 3.22 -14.88
CA PHE A 407 -20.31 4.14 -13.90
C PHE A 407 -20.46 5.56 -14.46
N PHE A 408 -19.43 6.09 -15.14
CA PHE A 408 -19.51 7.41 -15.77
C PHE A 408 -20.44 7.44 -16.98
N GLU A 409 -20.49 6.36 -17.76
CA GLU A 409 -21.45 6.24 -18.86
C GLU A 409 -22.89 6.22 -18.34
N GLY A 410 -23.14 5.52 -17.22
CA GLY A 410 -24.43 5.51 -16.53
C GLY A 410 -24.84 6.87 -15.94
N LEU A 411 -23.90 7.78 -15.71
CA LEU A 411 -24.20 9.17 -15.36
C LEU A 411 -24.58 10.02 -16.59
N GLY A 412 -24.37 9.53 -17.81
CA GLY A 412 -24.67 10.24 -19.06
C GLY A 412 -23.45 10.86 -19.75
N LEU A 413 -22.24 10.40 -19.44
CA LEU A 413 -21.03 10.78 -20.19
C LEU A 413 -20.77 9.81 -21.34
N ASP A 414 -20.56 10.30 -22.55
CA ASP A 414 -20.14 9.48 -23.68
C ASP A 414 -18.70 8.93 -23.51
N GLN A 415 -18.39 7.82 -24.18
CA GLN A 415 -17.09 7.13 -24.11
C GLN A 415 -15.91 8.06 -24.44
N GLU A 416 -16.07 8.95 -25.42
CA GLU A 416 -15.03 9.93 -25.80
C GLU A 416 -14.73 10.90 -24.65
N THR A 417 -15.77 11.36 -23.97
CA THR A 417 -15.69 12.22 -22.79
C THR A 417 -15.07 11.48 -21.62
N VAL A 418 -15.41 10.20 -21.41
CA VAL A 418 -14.76 9.36 -20.39
C VAL A 418 -13.26 9.21 -20.70
N GLY A 419 -12.86 8.96 -21.95
CA GLY A 419 -11.44 8.92 -22.33
C GLY A 419 -10.69 10.24 -22.07
N LYS A 420 -11.37 11.39 -22.29
CA LYS A 420 -10.84 12.71 -21.92
C LYS A 420 -10.72 12.87 -20.40
N LEU A 421 -11.67 12.33 -19.62
CA LEU A 421 -11.62 12.34 -18.16
C LEU A 421 -10.43 11.54 -17.62
N VAL A 422 -10.23 10.30 -18.09
CA VAL A 422 -9.07 9.48 -17.70
C VAL A 422 -7.77 10.22 -17.99
N SER A 423 -7.66 10.85 -19.16
CA SER A 423 -6.47 11.62 -19.54
C SER A 423 -6.21 12.84 -18.65
N ARG A 424 -7.26 13.47 -18.12
CA ARG A 424 -7.16 14.70 -17.33
C ARG A 424 -6.95 14.42 -15.84
N CYS A 425 -7.77 13.54 -15.28
CA CYS A 425 -7.82 13.19 -13.86
C CYS A 425 -7.91 11.67 -13.68
N PRO A 426 -6.83 10.92 -13.99
CA PRO A 426 -6.82 9.46 -13.89
C PRO A 426 -7.02 8.94 -12.45
N GLU A 427 -6.77 9.77 -11.44
CA GLU A 427 -6.97 9.45 -10.02
C GLU A 427 -8.41 9.05 -9.72
N VAL A 428 -9.38 9.64 -10.44
CA VAL A 428 -10.81 9.31 -10.33
C VAL A 428 -11.06 7.83 -10.68
N PHE A 429 -10.32 7.28 -11.64
CA PHE A 429 -10.46 5.88 -12.07
C PHE A 429 -9.74 4.90 -11.14
N ALA A 430 -8.87 5.42 -10.27
CA ALA A 430 -8.26 4.62 -9.21
C ALA A 430 -9.20 4.47 -8.01
N ALA A 431 -10.18 5.38 -7.84
CA ALA A 431 -11.11 5.40 -6.73
C ALA A 431 -12.09 4.20 -6.72
N ASN A 432 -12.66 3.93 -5.55
CA ASN A 432 -13.70 2.92 -5.39
C ASN A 432 -15.08 3.54 -5.70
N ILE A 433 -15.93 2.79 -6.41
CA ILE A 433 -17.25 3.26 -6.83
C ILE A 433 -18.15 3.51 -5.62
N ASP A 434 -18.34 2.53 -4.74
CA ASP A 434 -19.32 2.57 -3.66
C ASP A 434 -18.90 3.48 -2.51
N THR A 435 -17.63 3.41 -2.11
CA THR A 435 -17.16 4.15 -0.93
C THR A 435 -16.74 5.58 -1.25
N THR A 436 -16.51 5.92 -2.52
CA THR A 436 -15.97 7.23 -2.91
C THR A 436 -16.79 7.90 -4.00
N LEU A 437 -16.92 7.31 -5.19
CA LEU A 437 -17.53 8.01 -6.33
C LEU A 437 -19.04 8.24 -6.12
N LYS A 438 -19.80 7.21 -5.73
CA LYS A 438 -21.24 7.31 -5.43
C LYS A 438 -21.53 8.37 -4.37
N LYS A 439 -20.82 8.31 -3.23
CA LYS A 439 -20.98 9.28 -2.13
C LYS A 439 -20.73 10.72 -2.58
N LYS A 440 -19.76 10.95 -3.48
CA LYS A 440 -19.51 12.30 -4.01
C LYS A 440 -20.58 12.77 -4.99
N VAL A 441 -21.09 11.85 -5.81
CA VAL A 441 -22.22 12.14 -6.71
C VAL A 441 -23.47 12.46 -5.89
N GLU A 442 -23.77 11.66 -4.87
CA GLU A 442 -24.89 11.87 -3.92
C GLU A 442 -24.75 13.21 -3.21
N PHE A 443 -23.55 13.55 -2.69
CA PHE A 443 -23.29 14.85 -2.08
C PHE A 443 -23.60 16.02 -3.03
N LEU A 444 -23.17 15.95 -4.29
CA LEU A 444 -23.47 17.00 -5.28
C LEU A 444 -24.96 17.10 -5.59
N ALA A 445 -25.66 15.95 -5.64
CA ALA A 445 -27.10 15.90 -5.84
C ALA A 445 -27.86 16.51 -4.67
N GLU A 446 -27.54 16.09 -3.43
CA GLU A 446 -28.06 16.65 -2.20
C GLU A 446 -27.78 18.15 -2.09
N PHE A 447 -26.61 18.61 -2.55
CA PHE A 447 -26.27 20.02 -2.57
C PHE A 447 -27.22 20.86 -3.44
N GLY A 448 -27.81 20.26 -4.48
CA GLY A 448 -28.76 20.91 -5.39
C GLY A 448 -28.32 20.91 -6.85
N ILE A 449 -27.31 20.11 -7.22
CA ILE A 449 -26.95 19.89 -8.62
C ILE A 449 -27.85 18.77 -9.18
N SER A 450 -28.70 19.08 -10.14
CA SER A 450 -29.58 18.08 -10.75
C SER A 450 -28.79 16.99 -11.48
N ASN A 451 -29.37 15.80 -11.58
CA ASN A 451 -28.76 14.67 -12.29
C ASN A 451 -28.43 15.02 -13.75
N ASP A 452 -29.27 15.82 -14.41
CA ASP A 452 -29.04 16.28 -15.79
C ASP A 452 -27.82 17.22 -15.92
N HIS A 453 -27.43 17.89 -14.82
CA HIS A 453 -26.30 18.81 -14.79
C HIS A 453 -24.99 18.15 -14.32
N LEU A 454 -25.07 17.00 -13.63
CA LEU A 454 -23.89 16.28 -13.13
C LEU A 454 -22.87 15.95 -14.22
N PRO A 455 -23.24 15.42 -15.41
CA PRO A 455 -22.29 15.14 -16.49
C PRO A 455 -21.47 16.35 -16.89
N ARG A 456 -22.12 17.50 -17.00
CA ARG A 456 -21.47 18.77 -17.36
C ARG A 456 -20.49 19.21 -16.28
N VAL A 457 -20.88 19.11 -15.01
CA VAL A 457 -20.03 19.47 -13.88
C VAL A 457 -18.78 18.60 -13.85
N ILE A 458 -18.96 17.28 -13.89
CA ILE A 458 -17.87 16.29 -13.86
C ILE A 458 -16.95 16.46 -15.07
N LYS A 459 -17.51 16.64 -16.29
CA LYS A 459 -16.73 16.87 -17.52
C LYS A 459 -15.84 18.11 -17.42
N LYS A 460 -16.35 19.21 -16.85
CA LYS A 460 -15.64 20.49 -16.78
C LYS A 460 -14.66 20.54 -15.61
N TYR A 461 -14.96 19.89 -14.51
CA TYR A 461 -14.14 19.89 -13.29
C TYR A 461 -14.20 18.53 -12.57
N PRO A 462 -13.55 17.48 -13.12
CA PRO A 462 -13.55 16.15 -12.51
C PRO A 462 -12.83 16.09 -11.15
N GLU A 463 -11.98 17.07 -10.87
CA GLU A 463 -11.22 17.17 -9.63
C GLU A 463 -12.14 17.21 -8.38
N VAL A 464 -13.40 17.63 -8.54
CA VAL A 464 -14.43 17.55 -7.47
C VAL A 464 -14.60 16.12 -6.93
N LEU A 465 -14.40 15.10 -7.78
CA LEU A 465 -14.53 13.69 -7.40
C LEU A 465 -13.33 13.15 -6.65
N VAL A 466 -12.24 13.92 -6.51
CA VAL A 466 -11.08 13.57 -5.66
C VAL A 466 -10.88 14.55 -4.49
N SER A 467 -11.54 15.71 -4.50
CA SER A 467 -11.56 16.66 -3.37
C SER A 467 -12.19 16.09 -2.09
N ASP A 468 -11.69 16.52 -0.93
CA ASP A 468 -12.26 16.17 0.37
C ASP A 468 -13.53 17.01 0.64
N VAL A 469 -14.63 16.34 0.97
CA VAL A 469 -15.92 17.01 1.20
C VAL A 469 -15.86 17.93 2.42
N ASN A 470 -15.29 17.44 3.53
CA ASN A 470 -15.31 18.13 4.81
C ASN A 470 -14.22 19.20 4.92
N LYS A 471 -13.06 18.97 4.29
CA LYS A 471 -11.92 19.87 4.35
C LYS A 471 -11.89 20.89 3.22
N THR A 472 -12.57 20.63 2.10
CA THR A 472 -12.50 21.49 0.91
C THR A 472 -13.88 22.00 0.51
N LEU A 473 -14.83 21.11 0.19
CA LEU A 473 -16.10 21.53 -0.42
C LEU A 473 -17.02 22.25 0.57
N LEU A 474 -17.19 21.72 1.79
CA LEU A 474 -18.05 22.32 2.80
C LEU A 474 -17.56 23.70 3.28
N PRO A 475 -16.28 23.90 3.64
CA PRO A 475 -15.77 25.24 3.98
C PRO A 475 -15.99 26.24 2.85
N TRP A 476 -15.77 25.81 1.60
CA TRP A 476 -15.99 26.64 0.41
C TRP A 476 -17.46 27.04 0.25
N ILE A 477 -18.38 26.10 0.44
CA ILE A 477 -19.83 26.36 0.41
C ILE A 477 -20.24 27.32 1.54
N ASN A 478 -19.79 27.05 2.77
CA ASN A 478 -20.16 27.81 3.96
C ASN A 478 -19.71 29.27 3.83
N TYR A 479 -18.48 29.50 3.34
CA TYR A 479 -17.99 30.85 3.08
C TYR A 479 -18.91 31.64 2.13
N LEU A 480 -19.35 31.03 1.02
CA LEU A 480 -20.28 31.70 0.11
C LEU A 480 -21.64 31.97 0.74
N MET A 481 -22.11 31.08 1.62
CA MET A 481 -23.34 31.27 2.38
C MET A 481 -23.22 32.42 3.39
N GLU A 482 -22.09 32.54 4.09
CA GLU A 482 -21.77 33.67 4.98
C GLU A 482 -21.76 35.01 4.23
N MET A 483 -21.36 35.01 2.95
CA MET A 483 -21.42 36.18 2.07
C MET A 483 -22.84 36.47 1.51
N GLY A 484 -23.87 35.80 2.03
CA GLY A 484 -25.27 36.06 1.70
C GLY A 484 -25.80 35.33 0.47
N LEU A 485 -25.05 34.36 -0.09
CA LEU A 485 -25.52 33.55 -1.21
C LEU A 485 -26.33 32.35 -0.70
N SER A 486 -27.53 32.17 -1.25
CA SER A 486 -28.32 30.97 -0.98
C SER A 486 -27.69 29.71 -1.60
N ARG A 487 -27.94 28.55 -1.01
CA ARG A 487 -27.54 27.23 -1.55
C ARG A 487 -27.91 27.06 -3.03
N ARG A 488 -29.12 27.51 -3.42
CA ARG A 488 -29.59 27.48 -4.82
C ARG A 488 -28.75 28.35 -5.75
N GLN A 489 -28.36 29.55 -5.31
CA GLN A 489 -27.48 30.43 -6.09
C GLN A 489 -26.10 29.79 -6.26
N ILE A 490 -25.54 29.21 -5.20
CA ILE A 490 -24.24 28.53 -5.25
C ILE A 490 -24.31 27.32 -6.21
N ALA A 491 -25.35 26.49 -6.12
CA ALA A 491 -25.55 25.37 -7.06
C ALA A 491 -25.65 25.85 -8.51
N LEU A 492 -26.35 26.96 -8.77
CA LEU A 492 -26.41 27.58 -10.10
C LEU A 492 -25.02 28.04 -10.57
N MET A 493 -24.21 28.62 -9.69
CA MET A 493 -22.85 29.04 -10.01
C MET A 493 -21.95 27.86 -10.38
N ILE A 494 -22.01 26.77 -9.61
CA ILE A 494 -21.24 25.55 -9.88
C ILE A 494 -21.66 24.96 -11.23
N HIS A 495 -22.96 24.86 -11.52
CA HIS A 495 -23.43 24.36 -12.81
C HIS A 495 -22.91 25.22 -14.00
N ARG A 496 -22.97 26.55 -13.88
CA ARG A 496 -22.52 27.48 -14.94
C ARG A 496 -21.00 27.47 -15.12
N PHE A 497 -20.24 27.38 -14.02
CA PHE A 497 -18.78 27.41 -14.04
C PHE A 497 -18.18 26.45 -12.99
N PRO A 498 -18.14 25.12 -13.27
CA PRO A 498 -17.64 24.12 -12.33
C PRO A 498 -16.21 24.36 -11.79
N PRO A 499 -15.25 24.90 -12.58
CA PRO A 499 -13.90 25.20 -12.07
C PRO A 499 -13.84 26.17 -10.89
N LEU A 500 -14.94 26.88 -10.61
CA LEU A 500 -15.10 27.72 -9.43
C LEU A 500 -14.77 26.97 -8.12
N LEU A 501 -15.07 25.67 -8.04
CA LEU A 501 -14.79 24.82 -6.88
C LEU A 501 -13.29 24.64 -6.59
N GLY A 502 -12.42 24.97 -7.54
CA GLY A 502 -10.96 24.91 -7.37
C GLY A 502 -10.33 26.21 -6.88
N TYR A 503 -11.10 27.28 -6.69
CA TYR A 503 -10.56 28.57 -6.27
C TYR A 503 -10.41 28.69 -4.76
N SER A 504 -9.23 29.15 -4.33
CA SER A 504 -8.91 29.46 -2.94
C SER A 504 -9.84 30.54 -2.38
N ILE A 505 -10.35 30.31 -1.17
CA ILE A 505 -11.21 31.24 -0.46
C ILE A 505 -10.46 32.56 -0.24
N GLU A 506 -9.28 32.50 0.37
CA GLU A 506 -8.51 33.68 0.78
C GLU A 506 -7.88 34.42 -0.41
N GLU A 507 -7.32 33.69 -1.37
CA GLU A 507 -6.55 34.33 -2.45
C GLU A 507 -7.44 34.80 -3.62
N VAL A 508 -8.60 34.17 -3.82
CA VAL A 508 -9.43 34.41 -5.01
C VAL A 508 -10.83 34.86 -4.65
N LEU A 509 -11.60 34.07 -3.90
CA LEU A 509 -13.02 34.36 -3.70
C LEU A 509 -13.21 35.64 -2.88
N LYS A 510 -12.53 35.75 -1.74
CA LYS A 510 -12.66 36.86 -0.80
C LYS A 510 -12.30 38.22 -1.38
N PRO A 511 -11.10 38.44 -1.99
CA PRO A 511 -10.79 39.74 -2.58
C PRO A 511 -11.73 40.10 -3.74
N LYS A 512 -12.18 39.10 -4.52
CA LYS A 512 -13.07 39.33 -5.67
C LYS A 512 -14.53 39.50 -5.28
N LEU A 513 -14.99 38.97 -4.15
CA LEU A 513 -16.33 39.28 -3.60
C LEU A 513 -16.34 40.62 -2.87
N ASN A 514 -15.29 40.94 -2.12
CA ASN A 514 -15.18 42.21 -1.39
C ASN A 514 -15.22 43.43 -2.32
N PHE A 515 -14.62 43.35 -3.50
CA PHE A 515 -14.62 44.48 -4.45
C PHE A 515 -16.03 44.93 -4.89
N PRO A 516 -16.89 44.07 -5.47
CA PRO A 516 -18.25 44.45 -5.82
C PRO A 516 -19.12 44.74 -4.59
N LEU A 517 -19.01 43.95 -3.51
CA LEU A 517 -19.89 44.07 -2.34
C LEU A 517 -19.54 45.29 -1.47
N ASN A 518 -18.26 45.46 -1.12
CA ASN A 518 -17.83 46.45 -0.12
C ASN A 518 -17.25 47.72 -0.75
N THR A 519 -16.62 47.64 -1.93
CA THR A 519 -16.02 48.82 -2.58
C THR A 519 -16.99 49.52 -3.53
N ILE A 520 -17.82 48.75 -4.24
CA ILE A 520 -18.72 49.28 -5.27
C ILE A 520 -20.17 49.40 -4.76
N GLY A 521 -20.58 48.56 -3.80
CA GLY A 521 -21.97 48.51 -3.33
C GLY A 521 -22.92 47.79 -4.29
N LYS A 522 -22.40 46.94 -5.18
CA LYS A 522 -23.23 46.12 -6.09
C LYS A 522 -23.68 44.83 -5.41
N PRO A 523 -24.91 44.35 -5.69
CA PRO A 523 -25.43 43.14 -5.08
C PRO A 523 -24.70 41.88 -5.58
N ALA A 524 -24.55 40.89 -4.70
CA ALA A 524 -23.92 39.60 -5.01
C ALA A 524 -24.56 38.87 -6.20
N LYS A 525 -25.83 39.19 -6.53
CA LYS A 525 -26.60 38.61 -7.64
C LYS A 525 -25.88 38.74 -9.00
N ASP A 526 -25.12 39.80 -9.22
CA ASP A 526 -24.42 40.03 -10.49
C ASP A 526 -23.31 39.00 -10.69
N VAL A 527 -22.61 38.65 -9.62
CA VAL A 527 -21.56 37.62 -9.61
C VAL A 527 -22.16 36.22 -9.75
N VAL A 528 -23.32 35.97 -9.14
CA VAL A 528 -24.09 34.71 -9.33
C VAL A 528 -24.48 34.51 -10.79
N GLY A 529 -24.91 35.61 -11.45
CA GLY A 529 -25.29 35.61 -12.86
C GLY A 529 -24.11 35.23 -13.78
N TYR A 530 -22.89 35.66 -13.43
CA TYR A 530 -21.69 35.42 -14.24
C TYR A 530 -20.52 34.90 -13.41
N PRO A 531 -20.53 33.61 -13.00
CA PRO A 531 -19.53 33.07 -12.08
C PRO A 531 -18.11 32.99 -12.68
N ARG A 532 -17.98 33.06 -14.02
CA ARG A 532 -16.70 33.22 -14.71
C ARG A 532 -15.95 34.48 -14.27
N TYR A 533 -16.64 35.46 -13.67
CA TYR A 533 -16.05 36.61 -12.98
C TYR A 533 -14.80 36.25 -12.16
N PHE A 534 -14.85 35.15 -11.40
CA PHE A 534 -13.74 34.72 -10.54
C PHE A 534 -12.48 34.28 -11.31
N SER A 535 -12.58 34.00 -12.61
CA SER A 535 -11.44 33.62 -13.44
C SER A 535 -10.59 34.80 -13.92
N TYR A 536 -11.13 36.02 -13.89
CA TYR A 536 -10.40 37.21 -14.36
C TYR A 536 -9.53 37.82 -13.25
N SER A 537 -8.44 38.48 -13.64
CA SER A 537 -7.57 39.18 -12.70
C SER A 537 -8.29 40.39 -12.08
N LEU A 538 -8.25 40.50 -10.75
CA LEU A 538 -8.85 41.62 -10.03
C LEU A 538 -8.19 42.95 -10.41
N GLU A 539 -6.86 43.00 -10.32
CA GLU A 539 -6.08 44.22 -10.55
C GLU A 539 -5.90 44.55 -12.03
N LYS A 540 -5.74 43.54 -12.90
CA LYS A 540 -5.41 43.79 -14.32
C LYS A 540 -6.62 43.96 -15.22
N LYS A 541 -7.77 43.40 -14.87
CA LYS A 541 -8.95 43.38 -15.75
C LYS A 541 -10.21 43.89 -15.09
N ILE A 542 -10.55 43.40 -13.90
CA ILE A 542 -11.81 43.74 -13.24
C ILE A 542 -11.84 45.21 -12.81
N LYS A 543 -10.88 45.65 -11.98
CA LYS A 543 -10.81 47.04 -11.49
C LYS A 543 -10.66 48.06 -12.63
N PRO A 544 -9.71 47.92 -13.58
CA PRO A 544 -9.52 48.92 -14.62
C PRO A 544 -10.77 49.13 -15.49
N ARG A 545 -11.40 48.04 -15.95
CA ARG A 545 -12.61 48.12 -16.76
C ARG A 545 -13.79 48.70 -16.00
N PHE A 546 -13.92 48.34 -14.73
CA PHE A 546 -14.95 48.90 -13.86
C PHE A 546 -14.80 50.42 -13.73
N TRP A 547 -13.59 50.93 -13.45
CA TRP A 547 -13.34 52.36 -13.30
C TRP A 547 -13.51 53.15 -14.61
N VAL A 548 -13.14 52.57 -15.75
CA VAL A 548 -13.36 53.17 -17.08
C VAL A 548 -14.85 53.38 -17.34
N LEU A 549 -15.68 52.38 -17.06
CA LEU A 549 -17.13 52.46 -17.25
C LEU A 549 -17.79 53.41 -16.26
N LYS A 550 -17.37 53.36 -14.99
CA LYS A 550 -17.87 54.26 -13.94
C LYS A 550 -17.56 55.72 -14.28
N GLY A 551 -16.35 56.02 -14.75
CA GLY A 551 -15.96 57.37 -15.16
C GLY A 551 -16.71 57.89 -16.40
N ARG A 552 -17.30 57.01 -17.20
CA ARG A 552 -18.11 57.34 -18.38
C ARG A 552 -19.62 57.23 -18.13
N ASN A 553 -20.02 56.92 -16.89
CA ASN A 553 -21.40 56.68 -16.50
C ASN A 553 -22.11 55.61 -17.36
N ILE A 554 -21.38 54.55 -17.75
CA ILE A 554 -21.91 53.44 -18.55
C ILE A 554 -22.23 52.27 -17.62
N GLU A 555 -23.49 51.84 -17.64
CA GLU A 555 -23.90 50.61 -16.97
C GLU A 555 -23.96 49.43 -17.96
N CYS A 556 -23.32 48.32 -17.61
CA CYS A 556 -23.46 47.06 -18.34
C CYS A 556 -23.27 45.86 -17.40
N SER A 557 -23.61 44.67 -17.90
CA SER A 557 -23.46 43.42 -17.13
C SER A 557 -21.98 43.01 -17.01
N LEU A 558 -21.66 42.21 -15.98
CA LEU A 558 -20.29 41.67 -15.80
C LEU A 558 -19.85 40.82 -17.00
N GLU A 559 -20.78 40.13 -17.64
CA GLU A 559 -20.52 39.33 -18.84
C GLU A 559 -20.11 40.22 -20.02
N VAL A 560 -20.85 41.29 -20.27
CA VAL A 560 -20.56 42.26 -21.34
C VAL A 560 -19.23 42.98 -21.07
N MET A 561 -18.98 43.36 -19.82
CA MET A 561 -17.76 44.05 -19.40
C MET A 561 -16.51 43.16 -19.50
N LEU A 562 -16.58 41.92 -19.02
CA LEU A 562 -15.40 41.06 -18.82
C LEU A 562 -15.22 39.98 -19.87
N GLY A 563 -16.30 39.59 -20.56
CA GLY A 563 -16.30 38.60 -21.63
C GLY A 563 -15.47 39.04 -22.84
N LYS A 564 -15.44 40.35 -23.11
CA LYS A 564 -14.70 40.94 -24.24
C LYS A 564 -13.19 40.92 -24.05
N ASN A 565 -12.45 40.84 -25.16
CA ASN A 565 -11.01 41.11 -25.18
C ASN A 565 -10.74 42.63 -24.96
N ASP A 566 -9.48 43.06 -24.94
CA ASP A 566 -9.15 44.46 -24.64
C ASP A 566 -9.51 45.41 -25.79
N GLU A 567 -9.35 44.98 -27.04
CA GLU A 567 -9.69 45.75 -28.23
C GLU A 567 -11.19 45.97 -28.37
N GLU A 568 -11.98 44.90 -28.23
CA GLU A 568 -13.46 44.96 -28.25
C GLU A 568 -13.99 45.87 -27.14
N PHE A 569 -13.43 45.76 -25.94
CA PHE A 569 -13.81 46.62 -24.82
C PHE A 569 -13.48 48.09 -25.09
N ALA A 570 -12.29 48.38 -25.65
CA ALA A 570 -11.89 49.74 -25.98
C ALA A 570 -12.71 50.33 -27.15
N ALA A 571 -13.01 49.54 -28.17
CA ALA A 571 -13.82 49.96 -29.31
C ALA A 571 -15.23 50.37 -28.86
N GLU A 572 -15.85 49.57 -28.00
CA GLU A 572 -17.23 49.78 -27.56
C GLU A 572 -17.36 50.86 -26.47
N PHE A 573 -16.46 50.86 -25.48
CA PHE A 573 -16.62 51.69 -24.29
C PHE A 573 -15.62 52.85 -24.18
N MET A 574 -14.54 52.83 -24.96
CA MET A 574 -13.54 53.90 -24.96
C MET A 574 -13.56 54.75 -26.24
N GLY A 575 -14.36 54.40 -27.25
CA GLY A 575 -14.54 55.20 -28.47
C GLY A 575 -13.38 55.10 -29.48
N VAL A 576 -12.44 54.18 -29.27
CA VAL A 576 -11.22 54.06 -30.08
C VAL A 576 -11.54 53.61 -31.53
N GLY A 577 -12.66 52.90 -31.74
CA GLY A 577 -13.12 52.48 -33.07
C GLY A 577 -13.69 53.59 -33.97
N ARG A 578 -13.93 54.81 -33.46
CA ARG A 578 -14.41 55.95 -34.27
C ARG A 578 -13.28 56.86 -34.79
N MET A 579 -12.03 56.62 -34.39
CA MET A 579 -10.88 57.43 -34.83
C MET A 579 -10.18 56.90 -36.10
N LEU A 580 -10.54 55.72 -36.59
CA LEU A 580 -10.04 55.21 -37.87
C LEU A 580 -11.04 55.54 -39.00
N VAL A 581 -11.19 56.82 -39.31
CA VAL A 581 -11.64 57.22 -40.64
C VAL A 581 -10.39 57.18 -41.51
N SER A 582 -10.28 56.17 -42.39
CA SER A 582 -9.29 56.18 -43.46
C SER A 582 -9.44 57.46 -44.28
N PRO A 583 -8.36 58.17 -44.66
CA PRO A 583 -8.49 59.31 -45.54
C PRO A 583 -9.20 58.87 -46.82
N SER A 584 -10.28 59.57 -47.15
CA SER A 584 -11.00 59.45 -48.41
C SER A 584 -10.02 59.61 -49.58
N ALA A 585 -9.77 58.53 -50.29
CA ALA A 585 -9.07 58.55 -51.57
C ALA A 585 -9.98 59.19 -52.63
N THR A 586 -9.75 60.47 -52.90
CA THR A 586 -10.30 61.27 -54.02
C THR A 586 -9.54 62.60 -53.96
N PHE A 587 -8.82 63.13 -54.94
CA PHE A 587 -8.64 63.00 -56.40
C PHE A 587 -7.11 63.21 -56.66
N GLN A 588 -6.45 62.88 -57.77
CA GLN A 588 -6.79 62.75 -59.19
C GLN A 588 -5.66 61.95 -59.86
#